data_AF-A0A920W0J1-F1
#
_entry.id   AF-A0A920W0J1-F1
#
_cell.length_a   1.000
_cell.length_b   1.000
_cell.length_c   1.000
_cell.angle_alpha   90.00
_cell.angle_beta   90.00
_cell.angle_gamma   90.00
#
_symmetry.space_group_name_H-M   'P 1'
#
loop_
_entity.id
_entity.type
_entity.pdbx_description
1 polymer ?
#
loop_
_entity_poly.entity_id
_entity_poly.type
_entity_poly.pdbx_seq_one_letter_code
_entity_poly.pdbx_strand_id
1 'polypeptide(L)'
;MAAKKLSSLTGVRKSYAQLLALEYGQCTFLHYGLISEAQQQQDYQQQQQAFADKLLDLAQESISDTAFVLLDGPSLQYLGQQLADAGHQVTLLTNNLESFDSENKFDLVLIEGTYHYLQQLPFLTKARELLCESGRVLIFGEYIDDD
;
A
#
# COMPACT_ATOMS: atom_id res chain seq x y z
N MET A 1 -1.82 10.61 2.90
CA MET A 1 -1.36 12.00 2.65
C MET A 1 -0.29 11.92 1.58
N ALA A 2 -0.40 12.65 0.47
CA ALA A 2 0.66 12.64 -0.54
C ALA A 2 2.00 13.04 0.09
N ALA A 3 3.05 12.22 -0.08
CA ALA A 3 4.43 12.58 0.24
C ALA A 3 4.73 13.99 -0.31
N LYS A 4 4.70 14.99 0.58
CA LYS A 4 5.03 16.36 0.21
C LYS A 4 6.48 16.33 -0.24
N LYS A 5 6.75 16.66 -1.51
CA LYS A 5 8.13 16.87 -1.96
C LYS A 5 8.80 17.80 -0.94
N LEU A 6 9.98 17.42 -0.45
CA LEU A 6 10.71 18.21 0.56
C LEU A 6 10.90 19.67 0.11
N SER A 7 10.93 19.90 -1.21
CA SER A 7 10.98 21.21 -1.87
C SER A 7 9.74 22.10 -1.65
N SER A 8 8.60 21.52 -1.23
CA SER A 8 7.35 22.24 -0.94
C SER A 8 7.21 22.67 0.52
N LEU A 9 8.10 22.23 1.40
CA LEU A 9 8.13 22.62 2.81
C LEU A 9 8.98 23.88 2.98
N THR A 10 8.51 24.83 3.79
CA THR A 10 9.23 26.07 4.09
C THR A 10 9.46 26.24 5.59
N GLY A 11 10.50 27.02 5.93
CA GLY A 11 10.86 27.34 7.31
C GLY A 11 11.09 26.11 8.19
N VAL A 12 10.60 26.18 9.42
CA VAL A 12 10.82 25.20 10.49
C VAL A 12 10.39 23.78 10.10
N ARG A 13 9.32 23.63 9.31
CA ARG A 13 8.83 22.31 8.87
C ARG A 13 9.82 21.61 7.93
N LYS A 14 10.51 22.36 7.08
CA LYS A 14 11.57 21.82 6.22
C LYS A 14 12.76 21.36 7.06
N SER A 15 13.17 22.17 8.02
CA SER A 15 14.28 21.83 8.94
C SER A 15 13.97 20.57 9.75
N TYR A 16 12.78 20.44 10.32
CA TYR A 16 12.39 19.20 11.01
C TYR A 16 12.33 18.01 10.08
N ALA A 17 11.74 18.13 8.89
CA ALA A 17 11.69 17.04 7.94
C ALA A 17 13.11 16.58 7.50
N GLN A 18 14.06 17.51 7.34
CA GLN A 18 15.45 17.20 7.04
C GLN A 18 16.18 16.55 8.21
N LEU A 19 15.98 17.03 9.44
CA LEU A 19 16.57 16.43 10.64
C LEU A 19 16.04 15.02 10.87
N LEU A 20 14.73 14.82 10.74
CA LEU A 20 14.12 13.50 10.83
C LEU A 20 14.63 12.58 9.72
N ALA A 21 14.79 13.08 8.50
CA ALA A 21 15.36 12.30 7.40
C ALA A 21 16.84 11.94 7.59
N LEU A 22 17.62 12.81 8.23
CA LEU A 22 19.02 12.56 8.56
C LEU A 22 19.18 11.54 9.70
N GLU A 23 18.33 11.64 10.72
CA GLU A 23 18.37 10.79 11.92
C GLU A 23 17.77 9.40 11.67
N TYR A 24 16.66 9.34 10.94
CA TYR A 24 15.84 8.13 10.80
C TYR A 24 15.72 7.63 9.35
N GLY A 25 16.37 8.27 8.38
CA GLY A 25 16.20 7.97 6.95
C GLY A 25 14.90 8.52 6.37
N GLN A 26 14.64 8.25 5.08
CA GLN A 26 13.35 8.63 4.49
C GLN A 26 12.27 7.62 4.91
N CYS A 27 11.30 8.10 5.68
CA CYS A 27 10.12 7.33 6.07
C CYS A 27 9.13 7.26 4.90
N THR A 28 9.53 6.52 3.86
CA THR A 28 8.72 6.30 2.65
C THR A 28 7.73 5.16 2.86
N PHE A 29 8.09 4.20 3.71
CA PHE A 29 7.34 2.98 3.96
C PHE A 29 6.88 2.96 5.41
N LEU A 30 5.56 2.95 5.61
CA LEU A 30 4.90 2.89 6.92
C LEU A 30 4.30 1.50 7.18
N HIS A 31 4.97 0.45 6.71
CA HIS A 31 4.53 -0.95 6.81
C HIS A 31 5.69 -1.87 7.23
N TYR A 32 5.44 -3.18 7.25
CA TYR A 32 6.41 -4.23 7.57
C TYR A 32 7.67 -4.20 6.70
N GLY A 33 8.74 -4.81 7.20
CA GLY A 33 9.95 -5.11 6.43
C GLY A 33 10.08 -6.61 6.14
N LEU A 34 10.66 -6.96 5.00
CA LEU A 34 11.09 -8.33 4.71
C LEU A 34 12.54 -8.51 5.14
N ILE A 35 12.78 -9.49 6.00
CA ILE A 35 14.12 -9.91 6.39
C ILE A 35 14.38 -11.27 5.74
N SER A 36 15.32 -11.34 4.80
CA SER A 36 15.84 -12.63 4.34
C SER A 36 17.05 -13.04 5.16
N GLU A 37 17.31 -14.35 5.27
CA GLU A 37 18.46 -14.88 6.02
C GLU A 37 19.79 -14.34 5.47
N ALA A 38 19.86 -14.02 4.16
CA ALA A 38 21.01 -13.43 3.51
C ALA A 38 21.18 -11.90 3.77
N GLN A 39 20.19 -11.25 4.38
CA GLN A 39 20.06 -9.80 4.50
C GLN A 39 19.97 -9.30 5.96
N GLN A 40 20.40 -10.09 6.93
CA GLN A 40 20.39 -9.69 8.36
C GLN A 40 21.15 -8.38 8.67
N GLN A 41 21.98 -7.89 7.75
CA GLN A 41 22.72 -6.63 7.88
C GLN A 41 22.05 -5.43 7.20
N GLN A 42 20.90 -5.59 6.55
CA GLN A 42 20.19 -4.48 5.93
C GLN A 42 19.59 -3.54 6.96
N ASP A 43 19.59 -2.24 6.65
CA ASP A 43 18.88 -1.26 7.45
C ASP A 43 17.35 -1.45 7.32
N TYR A 44 16.60 -0.88 8.27
CA TYR A 44 15.14 -1.01 8.30
C TYR A 44 14.48 -0.51 7.01
N GLN A 45 15.02 0.55 6.40
CA GLN A 45 14.43 1.13 5.20
C GLN A 45 14.55 0.18 4.00
N GLN A 46 15.68 -0.51 3.87
CA GLN A 46 15.90 -1.54 2.84
C GLN A 46 14.96 -2.73 3.01
N GLN A 47 14.71 -3.16 4.25
CA GLN A 47 13.78 -4.24 4.53
C GLN A 47 12.34 -3.85 4.17
N GLN A 48 11.94 -2.61 4.48
CA GLN A 48 10.64 -2.09 4.10
C GLN A 48 10.51 -1.93 2.57
N GLN A 49 11.53 -1.41 1.89
CA GLN A 49 11.54 -1.36 0.43
C GLN A 49 11.38 -2.77 -0.17
N ALA A 50 12.08 -3.77 0.36
CA ALA A 50 11.95 -5.15 -0.10
C ALA A 50 10.53 -5.70 0.08
N PHE A 51 9.84 -5.35 1.17
CA PHE A 51 8.43 -5.68 1.35
C PHE A 51 7.53 -5.01 0.31
N ALA A 52 7.75 -3.72 0.05
CA ALA A 52 7.00 -2.97 -0.95
C ALA A 52 7.23 -3.54 -2.37
N ASP A 53 8.46 -3.89 -2.71
CA ASP A 53 8.82 -4.52 -3.98
C ASP A 53 8.14 -5.88 -4.12
N LYS A 54 8.13 -6.69 -3.05
CA LYS A 54 7.43 -7.97 -3.07
C LYS A 54 5.92 -7.82 -3.28
N LEU A 55 5.29 -6.81 -2.66
CA LEU A 55 3.89 -6.48 -2.91
C LEU A 55 3.67 -6.03 -4.35
N LEU A 56 4.61 -5.28 -4.93
CA LEU A 56 4.53 -4.82 -6.32
C LEU A 56 4.57 -5.99 -7.29
N ASP A 57 5.50 -6.93 -7.08
CA ASP A 57 5.60 -8.15 -7.88
C ASP A 57 4.28 -8.94 -7.82
N LEU A 58 3.73 -9.16 -6.62
CA LEU A 58 2.45 -9.86 -6.43
C LEU A 58 1.27 -9.12 -7.10
N ALA A 59 1.26 -7.79 -7.05
CA ALA A 59 0.24 -6.98 -7.70
C ALA A 59 0.32 -7.09 -9.23
N GLN A 60 1.53 -7.00 -9.80
CA GLN A 60 1.76 -7.13 -11.24
C GLN A 60 1.46 -8.53 -11.77
N GLU A 61 1.80 -9.59 -11.02
CA GLU A 61 1.43 -10.97 -11.35
C GLU A 61 -0.09 -11.22 -11.31
N SER A 62 -0.83 -10.34 -10.64
CA SER A 62 -2.28 -10.47 -10.42
C SER A 62 -3.13 -9.73 -11.45
N ILE A 63 -2.55 -8.87 -12.29
CA ILE A 63 -3.27 -7.99 -13.22
C ILE A 63 -2.75 -8.06 -14.65
N SER A 64 -3.58 -7.69 -15.62
CA SER A 64 -3.19 -7.59 -17.04
C SER A 64 -2.58 -6.22 -17.40
N ASP A 65 -2.10 -6.09 -18.65
CA ASP A 65 -1.39 -4.91 -19.19
C ASP A 65 -2.06 -3.55 -18.91
N THR A 66 -3.39 -3.49 -18.81
CA THR A 66 -4.11 -2.28 -18.39
C THR A 66 -5.21 -2.68 -17.43
N ALA A 67 -5.12 -2.23 -16.18
CA ALA A 67 -5.93 -2.72 -15.08
C ALA A 67 -6.43 -1.58 -14.20
N PHE A 68 -7.59 -1.77 -13.58
CA PHE A 68 -8.14 -0.90 -12.56
C PHE A 68 -7.73 -1.43 -11.18
N VAL A 69 -6.96 -0.62 -10.45
CA VAL A 69 -6.42 -0.99 -9.14
C VAL A 69 -6.96 -0.06 -8.07
N LEU A 70 -7.50 -0.64 -7.00
CA LEU A 70 -7.93 0.07 -5.80
C LEU A 70 -6.95 -0.23 -4.66
N LEU A 71 -6.45 0.82 -4.01
CA LEU A 71 -5.51 0.74 -2.90
C LEU A 71 -6.15 1.35 -1.65
N ASP A 72 -6.36 0.55 -0.61
CA ASP A 72 -6.83 0.96 0.71
C ASP A 72 -5.67 0.86 1.70
N GLY A 73 -5.02 1.98 2.03
CA GLY A 73 -3.86 1.96 2.91
C GLY A 73 -2.99 3.21 2.84
N PRO A 74 -2.57 3.78 3.99
CA PRO A 74 -1.70 4.96 4.00
C PRO A 74 -0.28 4.71 3.48
N SER A 75 0.23 3.48 3.54
CA SER A 75 1.60 3.15 3.10
C SER A 75 1.69 2.77 1.62
N LEU A 76 0.56 2.59 0.95
CA LEU A 76 0.46 2.14 -0.45
C LEU A 76 0.77 3.20 -1.49
N GLN A 77 1.16 4.41 -1.08
CA GLN A 77 1.42 5.49 -2.01
C GLN A 77 2.57 5.17 -2.98
N TYR A 78 3.65 4.54 -2.48
CA TYR A 78 4.76 4.11 -3.33
C TYR A 78 4.28 3.13 -4.41
N LEU A 79 3.54 2.10 -3.99
CA LEU A 79 2.98 1.08 -4.87
C LEU A 79 2.06 1.68 -5.93
N GLY A 80 1.17 2.58 -5.50
CA GLY A 80 0.24 3.25 -6.40
C GLY A 80 0.93 4.09 -7.45
N GLN A 81 2.05 4.75 -7.11
CA GLN A 81 2.85 5.48 -8.09
C GLN A 81 3.50 4.51 -9.10
N GLN A 82 4.10 3.41 -8.64
CA GLN A 82 4.72 2.42 -9.53
C GLN A 82 3.71 1.79 -10.50
N LEU A 83 2.52 1.44 -10.02
CA LEU A 83 1.45 0.88 -10.85
C LEU A 83 0.88 1.91 -11.84
N ALA A 84 0.74 3.18 -11.44
CA ALA A 84 0.32 4.25 -12.33
C ALA A 84 1.37 4.52 -13.42
N ASP A 85 2.65 4.54 -13.06
CA ASP A 85 3.78 4.70 -13.99
C ASP A 85 3.86 3.52 -14.99
N ALA A 86 3.42 2.33 -14.58
CA ALA A 86 3.27 1.16 -15.45
C ALA A 86 2.03 1.20 -16.36
N GLY A 87 1.16 2.23 -16.24
CA GLY A 87 0.00 2.44 -17.10
C GLY A 87 -1.34 1.94 -16.56
N HIS A 88 -1.39 1.49 -15.31
CA HIS A 88 -2.65 1.07 -14.66
C HIS A 88 -3.45 2.27 -14.15
N GLN A 89 -4.78 2.11 -14.07
CA GLN A 89 -5.67 3.10 -13.47
C GLN A 89 -5.76 2.87 -11.96
N VAL A 90 -5.03 3.67 -11.19
CA VAL A 90 -4.91 3.50 -9.74
C VAL A 90 -5.81 4.48 -8.99
N THR A 91 -6.64 3.96 -8.09
CA THR A 91 -7.43 4.74 -7.12
C THR A 91 -6.87 4.49 -5.73
N LEU A 92 -6.36 5.55 -5.08
CA LEU A 92 -5.90 5.50 -3.68
C LEU A 92 -7.02 6.02 -2.77
N LEU A 93 -7.46 5.21 -1.82
CA LEU A 93 -8.47 5.64 -0.86
C LEU A 93 -7.87 6.57 0.21
N THR A 94 -8.64 7.61 0.55
CA THR A 94 -8.34 8.49 1.68
C THR A 94 -9.13 8.12 2.93
N ASN A 95 -10.20 7.35 2.75
CA ASN A 95 -11.13 6.85 3.78
C ASN A 95 -11.14 5.31 3.73
N ASN A 96 -12.01 4.67 4.50
CA ASN A 96 -12.11 3.20 4.51
C ASN A 96 -12.80 2.63 3.27
N LEU A 97 -12.41 1.41 2.88
CA LEU A 97 -13.03 0.65 1.79
C LEU A 97 -14.54 0.47 1.93
N GLU A 98 -15.04 0.28 3.15
CA GLU A 98 -16.46 0.01 3.42
C GLU A 98 -17.40 1.13 2.94
N SER A 99 -16.95 2.38 2.99
CA SER A 99 -17.74 3.54 2.54
C SER A 99 -17.50 3.91 1.08
N PHE A 100 -16.55 3.25 0.42
CA PHE A 100 -16.22 3.54 -0.97
C PHE A 100 -17.28 2.95 -1.90
N ASP A 101 -17.79 3.78 -2.80
CA ASP A 101 -18.74 3.36 -3.83
C ASP A 101 -18.18 3.69 -5.21
N SER A 102 -18.39 2.77 -6.15
CA SER A 102 -17.88 2.90 -7.51
C SER A 102 -18.77 2.14 -8.48
N GLU A 103 -19.09 2.78 -9.60
CA GLU A 103 -19.74 2.12 -10.73
C GLU A 103 -18.76 1.21 -11.50
N ASN A 104 -17.45 1.41 -11.32
CA ASN A 104 -16.41 0.61 -11.96
C ASN A 104 -16.06 -0.62 -11.12
N LYS A 105 -15.68 -1.70 -11.81
CA LYS A 105 -15.07 -2.88 -11.18
C LYS A 105 -13.55 -2.82 -11.28
N PHE A 106 -12.89 -3.40 -10.29
CA PHE A 106 -11.44 -3.42 -10.16
C PHE A 106 -10.88 -4.80 -10.46
N ASP A 107 -9.72 -4.85 -11.09
CA ASP A 107 -8.95 -6.07 -11.34
C ASP A 107 -8.14 -6.47 -10.11
N LEU A 108 -7.76 -5.47 -9.30
CA LEU A 108 -7.05 -5.66 -8.05
C LEU A 108 -7.56 -4.70 -6.98
N VAL A 109 -7.87 -5.24 -5.81
CA VAL A 109 -8.09 -4.47 -4.58
C VAL A 109 -6.99 -4.87 -3.60
N LEU A 110 -6.13 -3.91 -3.23
CA LEU A 110 -5.05 -4.14 -2.28
C LEU A 110 -5.34 -3.38 -0.99
N ILE A 111 -5.29 -4.11 0.12
CA ILE A 111 -5.78 -3.67 1.41
C ILE A 111 -4.66 -3.79 2.45
N GLU A 112 -4.37 -2.68 3.11
CA GLU A 112 -3.49 -2.56 4.27
C GLU A 112 -4.34 -2.35 5.52
N GLY A 113 -4.10 -3.11 6.59
CA GLY A 113 -4.68 -2.75 7.88
C GLY A 113 -4.51 -3.78 8.99
N THR A 114 -5.32 -3.61 10.02
CA THR A 114 -5.36 -4.49 11.20
C THR A 114 -6.80 -4.95 11.33
N TYR A 115 -7.06 -6.25 11.16
CA TYR A 115 -8.43 -6.75 11.00
C TYR A 115 -8.76 -7.84 12.01
N HIS A 116 -9.45 -7.47 13.09
CA HIS A 116 -9.97 -8.46 14.03
C HIS A 116 -10.97 -9.40 13.33
N TYR A 117 -10.92 -10.70 13.66
CA TYR A 117 -11.65 -11.79 13.00
C TYR A 117 -13.10 -11.46 12.56
N LEU A 118 -13.94 -10.97 13.47
CA LEU A 118 -15.35 -10.67 13.17
C LEU A 118 -15.55 -9.42 12.29
N GLN A 119 -14.55 -8.54 12.21
CA GLN A 119 -14.56 -7.36 11.36
C GLN A 119 -14.05 -7.66 9.95
N GLN A 120 -13.63 -8.89 9.67
CA GLN A 120 -13.12 -9.25 8.37
C GLN A 120 -14.21 -9.37 7.29
N LEU A 121 -15.37 -9.90 7.67
CA LEU A 121 -16.45 -10.21 6.72
C LEU A 121 -17.00 -8.98 5.98
N PRO A 122 -17.28 -7.83 6.63
CA PRO A 122 -17.76 -6.64 5.93
C PRO A 122 -16.76 -6.14 4.87
N PHE A 123 -15.47 -6.08 5.20
CA PHE A 123 -14.46 -5.60 4.25
C PHE A 123 -14.27 -6.57 3.09
N LEU A 124 -14.25 -7.90 3.35
CA LEU A 124 -14.13 -8.90 2.29
C LEU A 124 -15.36 -8.90 1.37
N THR A 125 -16.54 -8.69 1.94
CA THR A 125 -17.78 -8.54 1.18
C THR A 125 -17.70 -7.32 0.28
N LYS A 126 -17.21 -6.18 0.81
CA LYS A 126 -17.07 -4.95 0.02
C LYS A 126 -16.00 -5.08 -1.06
N ALA A 127 -14.86 -5.69 -0.75
CA ALA A 127 -13.82 -5.99 -1.73
C ALA A 127 -14.38 -6.85 -2.88
N ARG A 128 -15.14 -7.90 -2.55
CA ARG A 128 -15.81 -8.74 -3.55
C ARG A 128 -16.83 -7.99 -4.40
N GLU A 129 -17.58 -7.07 -3.79
CA GLU A 129 -18.51 -6.20 -4.53
C GLU A 129 -17.77 -5.34 -5.55
N LEU A 130 -16.60 -4.81 -5.21
CA LEU A 130 -15.82 -3.91 -6.06
C LEU A 130 -15.00 -4.65 -7.13
N LEU A 131 -14.70 -5.94 -6.95
CA LEU A 131 -13.89 -6.71 -7.91
C LEU A 131 -14.68 -7.12 -9.17
N CYS A 132 -13.97 -7.24 -10.29
CA CYS A 132 -14.45 -7.96 -11.46
C CYS A 132 -14.43 -9.48 -11.21
N GLU A 133 -15.03 -10.29 -12.10
CA GLU A 133 -15.16 -11.75 -11.90
C GLU A 133 -13.81 -12.46 -11.71
N SER A 134 -12.76 -12.01 -12.42
CA SER A 134 -11.40 -12.53 -12.31
C SER A 134 -10.49 -11.71 -11.39
N GLY A 135 -11.06 -10.70 -10.72
CA GLY A 135 -10.32 -9.76 -9.90
C GLY A 135 -9.77 -10.43 -8.66
N ARG A 136 -8.65 -9.90 -8.17
CA ARG A 136 -7.96 -10.43 -6.98
C ARG A 136 -7.97 -9.44 -5.83
N VAL A 137 -7.97 -9.98 -4.62
CA VAL A 137 -7.72 -9.21 -3.40
C VAL A 137 -6.34 -9.57 -2.87
N LEU A 138 -5.53 -8.57 -2.57
CA LEU A 138 -4.29 -8.72 -1.82
C LEU A 138 -4.46 -8.01 -0.49
N ILE A 139 -4.15 -8.70 0.60
CA ILE A 139 -4.35 -8.18 1.96
C ILE A 139 -3.05 -8.42 2.72
N PHE A 140 -2.56 -7.40 3.41
CA PHE A 140 -1.45 -7.53 4.35
C PHE A 140 -1.74 -6.68 5.59
N GLY A 141 -1.25 -7.13 6.74
CA GLY A 141 -1.74 -6.60 7.99
C GLY A 141 -1.65 -7.54 9.18
N GLU A 142 -2.14 -7.05 10.31
CA GLU A 142 -2.25 -7.80 11.56
C GLU A 142 -3.62 -8.51 11.68
N TYR A 143 -3.64 -9.63 12.40
CA TYR A 143 -4.84 -10.43 12.72
C TYR A 143 -5.58 -11.00 11.51
N ILE A 144 -4.90 -11.19 10.37
CA ILE A 144 -5.49 -11.76 9.15
C ILE A 144 -5.76 -13.26 9.29
N ASP A 145 -4.90 -13.98 10.02
CA ASP A 145 -5.07 -15.40 10.36
C ASP A 145 -5.55 -15.51 11.82
N ASP A 146 -6.38 -16.52 12.12
CA ASP A 146 -6.96 -16.77 13.45
C ASP A 146 -5.84 -16.84 14.51
N ASP A 147 -5.84 -15.91 15.47
CA ASP A 147 -5.17 -16.09 16.77
C ASP A 147 -6.14 -16.77 17.75
#